data_AF-A0A0P0HQS6-F1
#
_entry.id   AF-A0A0P0HQS6-F1
#
_cell.length_a   1.000
_cell.length_b   1.000
_cell.length_c   1.000
_cell.angle_alpha   90.00
_cell.angle_beta   90.00
_cell.angle_gamma   90.00
#
_symmetry.space_group_name_H-M   'P 1'
#
loop_
_entity.id
_entity.type
_entity.pdbx_description
1 polymer ?
#
loop_
_entity_poly.entity_id
_entity_poly.type
_entity_poly.pdbx_seq_one_letter_code
_entity_poly.pdbx_strand_id
1 'polypeptide(L)'
;MIPSDLERRIVEAKQKGFVPFLVSATAGTTVYGAFDPLIAIADICKKYKIWMHVDGAWGGGLLMSRKHKWKLNGVERANSVTWNPHKMMGVPL
;
A
#
# COMPACT_ATOMS: atom_id res chain seq x y z
N MET A 1 -2.37 8.45 -2.20
CA MET A 1 -3.78 8.12 -1.93
C MET A 1 -4.28 8.98 -0.77
N ILE A 2 -5.51 9.51 -0.83
CA ILE A 2 -6.13 10.25 0.29
C ILE A 2 -7.04 9.27 1.05
N PRO A 3 -6.78 8.97 2.34
CA PRO A 3 -7.53 7.96 3.09
C PRO A 3 -9.04 8.24 3.23
N SER A 4 -9.42 9.51 3.40
CA SER A 4 -10.84 9.88 3.48
C SER A 4 -11.60 9.60 2.18
N ASP A 5 -10.94 9.77 1.03
CA ASP A 5 -11.52 9.42 -0.25
C ASP A 5 -11.66 7.90 -0.43
N LEU A 6 -10.65 7.13 0.00
CA LEU A 6 -10.71 5.67 0.02
C LEU A 6 -11.92 5.16 0.81
N GLU A 7 -12.10 5.66 2.03
CA GLU A 7 -13.23 5.26 2.88
C GLU A 7 -14.57 5.66 2.27
N ARG A 8 -14.67 6.87 1.71
CA ARG A 8 -15.87 7.33 0.97
C ARG A 8 -16.22 6.38 -0.17
N ARG A 9 -15.24 5.97 -0.98
CA ARG A 9 -15.45 5.04 -2.11
C ARG A 9 -15.89 3.65 -1.66
N ILE A 10 -15.35 3.15 -0.56
CA ILE A 10 -15.78 1.87 0.04
C ILE A 10 -17.25 1.95 0.45
N VAL A 11 -17.66 3.02 1.13
CA VAL A 11 -19.05 3.22 1.55
C VAL A 11 -19.99 3.33 0.33
N GLU A 12 -19.63 4.13 -0.68
CA GLU A 12 -20.39 4.26 -1.93
C GLU A 12 -20.57 2.91 -2.64
N ALA A 13 -19.52 2.10 -2.72
CA ALA A 13 -19.60 0.78 -3.35
C ALA A 13 -20.54 -0.15 -2.59
N LYS A 14 -20.48 -0.16 -1.25
CA LYS A 14 -21.40 -0.96 -0.41
C LYS A 14 -22.85 -0.50 -0.53
N GLN A 15 -23.10 0.81 -0.61
CA GLN A 15 -24.45 1.36 -0.82
C GLN A 15 -25.06 0.93 -2.16
N LYS A 16 -24.23 0.71 -3.18
CA LYS A 16 -24.64 0.19 -4.48
C LYS A 16 -24.82 -1.33 -4.51
N GLY A 17 -24.64 -2.02 -3.38
CA GLY A 17 -24.72 -3.49 -3.29
C GLY A 17 -23.47 -4.22 -3.76
N PHE A 18 -22.37 -3.52 -4.06
CA PHE A 18 -21.10 -4.15 -4.40
C PHE A 18 -20.34 -4.60 -3.15
N VAL A 19 -19.39 -5.52 -3.34
CA VAL A 19 -18.54 -6.07 -2.28
C VAL A 19 -17.09 -5.65 -2.52
N PRO A 20 -16.60 -4.56 -1.89
CA PRO A 20 -15.19 -4.22 -1.90
C PRO A 20 -14.40 -5.32 -1.20
N PHE A 21 -13.34 -5.82 -1.86
CA PHE A 21 -12.57 -6.96 -1.35
C PHE A 21 -11.05 -6.73 -1.33
N LEU A 22 -10.54 -5.72 -2.06
CA LEU A 22 -9.11 -5.42 -2.15
C LEU A 22 -8.86 -3.89 -2.13
N VAL A 23 -7.83 -3.47 -1.40
CA VAL A 23 -7.15 -2.19 -1.57
C VAL A 23 -5.69 -2.45 -1.93
N SER A 24 -5.21 -1.82 -3.01
CA SER A 24 -3.79 -1.79 -3.35
C SER A 24 -3.20 -0.44 -2.99
N ALA A 25 -2.34 -0.41 -1.98
CA ALA A 25 -1.56 0.77 -1.60
C ALA A 25 -0.18 0.71 -2.25
N THR A 26 0.31 1.82 -2.78
CA THR A 26 1.63 1.86 -3.44
C THR A 26 2.68 2.47 -2.52
N ALA A 27 3.74 1.71 -2.23
CA ALA A 27 4.93 2.17 -1.54
C ALA A 27 6.02 2.52 -2.56
N GLY A 28 5.95 3.74 -3.09
CA GLY A 28 6.86 4.24 -4.13
C GLY A 28 6.24 4.14 -5.53
N THR A 29 5.40 5.12 -5.90
CA THR A 29 4.81 5.19 -7.25
C THR A 29 5.89 5.41 -8.32
N THR A 30 5.64 4.94 -9.55
CA THR A 30 6.65 4.92 -10.62
C THR A 30 7.20 6.31 -10.97
N VAL A 31 6.33 7.32 -11.11
CA VAL A 31 6.73 8.65 -11.60
C VAL A 31 7.23 9.54 -10.47
N TYR A 32 6.42 9.73 -9.43
CA TYR A 32 6.76 10.64 -8.33
C TYR A 32 7.51 9.98 -7.17
N GLY A 33 7.62 8.65 -7.14
CA GLY A 33 8.18 7.95 -5.99
C GLY A 33 7.38 8.17 -4.71
N ALA A 34 6.07 8.44 -4.83
CA ALA A 34 5.21 8.77 -3.70
C ALA A 34 4.88 7.52 -2.88
N PHE A 35 4.72 7.68 -1.57
CA PHE A 35 4.37 6.62 -0.63
C PHE A 35 2.97 6.86 -0.10
N ASP A 36 2.08 5.88 -0.27
CA ASP A 36 0.75 5.93 0.31
C ASP A 36 0.81 5.81 1.85
N PRO A 37 -0.14 6.44 2.58
CA PRO A 37 -0.17 6.41 4.05
C PRO A 37 -0.66 5.04 4.56
N LEU A 38 0.23 4.06 4.59
CA LEU A 38 -0.09 2.64 4.83
C LEU A 38 -0.82 2.39 6.16
N ILE A 39 -0.45 3.09 7.24
CA ILE A 39 -1.12 2.95 8.56
C ILE A 39 -2.62 3.28 8.45
N ALA A 40 -2.95 4.43 7.86
CA ALA A 40 -4.33 4.88 7.72
C ALA A 40 -5.14 3.98 6.77
N ILE A 41 -4.51 3.51 5.69
CA ILE A 41 -5.13 2.56 4.77
C ILE A 41 -5.40 1.22 5.48
N ALA A 42 -4.46 0.74 6.29
CA ALA A 42 -4.61 -0.48 7.05
C ALA A 42 -5.73 -0.39 8.11
N ASP A 43 -5.94 0.78 8.72
CA ASP A 43 -7.07 1.02 9.63
C ASP A 43 -8.42 0.87 8.92
N ILE A 44 -8.53 1.47 7.73
CA ILE A 44 -9.74 1.36 6.88
C ILE A 44 -9.94 -0.08 6.43
N CYS A 45 -8.90 -0.74 5.92
CA CYS A 45 -8.99 -2.13 5.45
C CYS A 45 -9.45 -3.06 6.57
N LYS A 46 -8.90 -2.91 7.79
CA LYS A 46 -9.31 -3.69 8.96
C LYS A 46 -10.76 -3.41 9.35
N LYS A 47 -11.20 -2.14 9.36
CA LYS A 47 -12.59 -1.74 9.68
C LYS A 47 -13.61 -2.41 8.76
N TYR A 48 -13.31 -2.48 7.47
CA TYR A 48 -14.24 -3.02 6.46
C TYR A 48 -13.96 -4.48 6.07
N LYS A 49 -12.98 -5.14 6.70
CA LYS A 49 -12.54 -6.52 6.38
C LYS A 49 -12.12 -6.69 4.92
N ILE A 50 -11.33 -5.74 4.42
CA ILE A 50 -10.83 -5.71 3.04
C ILE A 50 -9.37 -6.17 3.02
N TRP A 51 -8.97 -6.96 2.01
CA TRP A 51 -7.58 -7.35 1.82
C TRP A 51 -6.72 -6.13 1.48
N MET A 52 -5.61 -5.95 2.20
CA MET A 52 -4.65 -4.90 1.90
C MET A 52 -3.42 -5.50 1.20
N HIS A 53 -3.20 -5.11 -0.06
CA HIS A 53 -1.95 -5.35 -0.78
C HIS A 53 -1.09 -4.10 -0.74
N VAL A 54 0.22 -4.26 -0.51
CA VAL A 54 1.20 -3.18 -0.70
C VAL A 54 2.07 -3.48 -1.91
N ASP A 55 1.93 -2.66 -2.95
CA ASP A 55 2.87 -2.65 -4.06
C ASP A 55 4.13 -1.87 -3.66
N GLY A 56 5.13 -2.60 -3.19
CA GLY A 56 6.48 -2.12 -2.91
C GLY A 56 7.48 -2.49 -4.01
N ALA A 57 7.05 -2.73 -5.25
CA ALA A 57 7.95 -3.17 -6.32
C ALA A 57 9.16 -2.22 -6.46
N TRP A 58 8.92 -0.91 -6.40
CA TRP A 58 9.98 0.11 -6.39
C TRP A 58 10.47 0.44 -4.98
N GLY A 59 9.59 0.91 -4.09
CA GLY A 59 10.00 1.44 -2.79
C GLY A 59 10.36 0.39 -1.74
N GLY A 60 10.11 -0.90 -1.98
CA GLY A 60 10.45 -1.99 -1.06
C GLY A 60 11.93 -2.04 -0.69
N GLY A 61 12.82 -1.61 -1.60
CA GLY A 61 14.26 -1.50 -1.32
C GLY A 61 14.60 -0.61 -0.12
N LEU A 62 13.74 0.36 0.24
CA LEU A 62 13.96 1.23 1.40
C LEU A 62 13.87 0.49 2.73
N LEU A 63 13.27 -0.70 2.79
CA LEU A 63 13.26 -1.54 3.99
C LEU A 63 14.67 -1.91 4.43
N MET A 64 15.63 -1.96 3.50
CA MET A 64 17.05 -2.22 3.78
C MET A 64 17.77 -0.99 4.36
N SER A 65 17.16 0.20 4.31
CA SER A 65 17.77 1.44 4.80
C SER A 65 17.26 1.80 6.20
N ARG A 66 18.17 1.84 7.19
CA ARG A 66 17.85 2.35 8.53
C ARG A 66 17.31 3.79 8.53
N LYS A 67 17.75 4.62 7.58
CA LYS A 67 17.36 6.04 7.47
C LYS A 67 15.99 6.24 6.81
N HIS A 68 15.59 5.33 5.91
CA HIS A 68 14.43 5.56 5.03
C HIS A 68 13.30 4.54 5.19
N LYS A 69 13.49 3.42 5.90
CA LYS A 69 12.47 2.38 6.11
C LYS A 69 11.15 2.92 6.68
N TRP A 70 11.19 4.04 7.40
CA TRP A 70 10.00 4.67 7.99
C TRP A 70 8.94 5.07 6.95
N LYS A 71 9.32 5.27 5.68
CA LYS A 71 8.36 5.55 4.59
C LYS A 71 7.41 4.37 4.31
N LEU A 72 7.74 3.17 4.77
CA LEU A 72 6.91 1.96 4.67
C LEU A 72 6.29 1.55 6.01
N ASN A 73 6.31 2.40 7.05
CA ASN A 73 5.64 2.08 8.31
C ASN A 73 4.17 1.71 8.06
N GLY A 74 3.71 0.59 8.59
CA GLY A 74 2.39 0.02 8.34
C GLY A 74 2.37 -1.10 7.31
N VAL A 75 3.47 -1.34 6.58
CA VAL A 75 3.57 -2.46 5.62
C VAL A 75 3.44 -3.82 6.31
N GLU A 76 3.85 -3.94 7.57
CA GLU A 76 3.69 -5.14 8.40
C GLU A 76 2.23 -5.52 8.67
N ARG A 77 1.30 -4.59 8.42
CA ARG A 77 -0.15 -4.80 8.54
C ARG A 77 -0.80 -5.26 7.23
N ALA A 78 -0.04 -5.28 6.12
CA ALA A 78 -0.53 -5.74 4.83
C ALA A 78 -0.73 -7.25 4.82
N ASN A 79 -1.68 -7.72 4.01
CA ASN A 79 -1.91 -9.16 3.81
C ASN A 79 -0.98 -9.75 2.75
N SER A 80 -0.55 -8.94 1.78
CA SER A 80 0.46 -9.32 0.80
C SER A 80 1.30 -8.13 0.37
N VAL A 81 2.53 -8.41 -0.10
CA VAL A 81 3.49 -7.39 -0.53
C VAL A 81 4.15 -7.84 -1.83
N THR A 82 4.27 -6.91 -2.78
CA THR A 82 5.15 -7.06 -3.95
C THR A 82 6.46 -6.34 -3.70
N TRP A 83 7.60 -6.95 -4.04
CA TRP A 83 8.93 -6.32 -3.95
C TRP A 83 9.81 -6.83 -5.09
N ASN A 84 10.41 -5.92 -5.87
CA ASN A 84 11.32 -6.26 -6.97
C ASN A 84 12.77 -5.85 -6.62
N PRO A 85 13.62 -6.78 -6.17
CA PRO A 85 15.04 -6.51 -5.95
C PRO A 85 15.77 -6.04 -7.22
N HIS A 86 15.30 -6.40 -8.41
CA HIS A 86 15.91 -5.96 -9.67
C HIS A 86 15.76 -4.46 -9.97
N LYS A 87 15.00 -3.74 -9.15
CA LYS A 87 14.93 -2.27 -9.22
C LYS A 87 15.98 -1.65 -8.30
N MET A 88 15.56 -1.19 -7.12
CA MET A 88 16.41 -0.37 -6.26
C MET A 88 17.61 -1.12 -5.66
N MET A 89 17.57 -2.46 -5.60
CA MET A 89 18.66 -3.26 -5.04
C MET A 89 19.67 -3.75 -6.09
N GLY A 90 19.45 -3.41 -7.37
CA GLY A 90 20.41 -3.67 -8.45
C GLY A 90 20.61 -5.15 -8.79
N VAL A 91 19.67 -6.04 -8.44
CA VAL A 91 19.70 -7.44 -8.91
C VAL A 91 19.47 -7.44 -10.43
N PRO A 92 20.18 -8.27 -11.24
CA PRO A 92 19.88 -8.40 -12.66
C PRO A 92 18.41 -8.81 -12.91
N LEU A 93 17.87 -8.43 -14.08
CA LEU A 93 16.57 -8.93 -14.55
C LEU A 93 16.64 -10.43 -14.88
#